data_AF-A0A945V8Y3-F1
#
_entry.id   AF-A0A945V8Y3-F1
#
_cell.length_a   1.000
_cell.length_b   1.000
_cell.length_c   1.000
_cell.angle_alpha   90.00
_cell.angle_beta   90.00
_cell.angle_gamma   90.00
#
_symmetry.space_group_name_H-M   'P 1'
#
loop_
_entity.id
_entity.type
_entity.pdbx_description
1 polymer ?
#
loop_
_entity_poly.entity_id
_entity_poly.type
_entity_poly.pdbx_seq_one_letter_code
_entity_poly.pdbx_strand_id
1 'polypeptide(L)' 'MNLLAPFISGPIAHRTLHNVKLGIPENSWEGLEAAISHGFAIEIDLQLSHDGIPVV' A
#
# COMPACT_ATOMS: atom_id res chain seq x y z
N MET A 1 10.23 -19.10 -5.06
CA MET A 1 9.76 -18.20 -3.97
C MET A 1 8.27 -18.36 -3.85
N ASN A 2 7.73 -18.45 -2.64
CA ASN A 2 6.29 -18.43 -2.44
C ASN A 2 5.78 -17.00 -2.61
N LEU A 3 5.14 -16.70 -3.74
CA LEU A 3 4.62 -15.36 -4.04
C LEU A 3 3.50 -14.91 -3.08
N LEU A 4 2.85 -15.86 -2.39
CA LEU A 4 1.81 -15.56 -1.42
C LEU A 4 2.36 -15.26 -0.03
N ALA A 5 3.64 -15.55 0.25
CA ALA A 5 4.20 -15.43 1.59
C ALA A 5 4.02 -14.04 2.23
N PRO A 6 4.18 -12.90 1.52
CA PRO A 6 3.93 -11.58 2.10
C PRO A 6 2.47 -11.35 2.54
N PHE A 7 1.52 -12.04 1.91
CA PHE A 7 0.09 -11.88 2.17
C PHE A 7 -0.46 -12.81 3.26
N ILE A 8 0.23 -13.91 3.54
CA ILE A 8 -0.26 -14.96 4.47
C ILE A 8 0.69 -15.23 5.63
N SER A 9 1.89 -14.64 5.64
CA SER A 9 2.95 -14.94 6.60
C SER A 9 3.83 -13.73 6.94
N GLY A 10 3.30 -12.51 6.82
CA GLY A 10 4.04 -11.28 7.11
C GLY A 10 3.10 -10.13 7.49
N PRO A 11 3.66 -8.98 7.93
CA PRO A 11 2.87 -7.78 8.15
C PRO A 11 2.34 -7.24 6.82
N ILE A 12 1.11 -6.72 6.87
CA ILE A 12 0.47 -6.00 5.76
C ILE A 12 0.48 -4.52 6.12
N ALA A 13 1.11 -3.69 5.28
CA ALA A 13 1.15 -2.25 5.49
C ALA A 13 -0.22 -1.63 5.15
N HIS A 14 -0.89 -1.11 6.18
CA HIS A 14 -2.21 -0.50 6.09
C HIS A 14 -2.12 0.86 5.38
N ARG A 15 -2.87 1.00 4.27
CA ARG A 15 -2.86 2.17 3.37
C ARG A 15 -1.48 2.53 2.86
N THR A 16 -0.75 1.51 2.40
CA THR A 16 0.68 1.54 2.08
C THR A 16 1.58 1.88 3.29
N LEU A 17 2.91 1.77 3.15
CA LEU A 17 3.84 2.03 4.26
C LEU A 17 4.08 3.55 4.41
N HIS A 18 3.10 4.25 4.97
CA HIS A 18 3.08 5.70 5.08
C HIS A 18 3.90 6.22 6.27
N ASN A 19 4.43 7.44 6.11
CA ASN A 19 5.15 8.16 7.15
C ASN A 19 5.07 9.68 6.90
N VAL A 20 4.12 10.33 7.57
CA VAL A 20 3.87 11.77 7.43
C VAL A 20 5.10 12.61 7.77
N LYS A 21 5.95 12.18 8.72
CA LYS A 21 7.17 12.92 9.09
C LYS A 21 8.21 12.92 7.99
N LEU A 22 8.17 11.94 7.08
CA LEU A 22 9.04 11.83 5.92
C LEU A 22 8.36 12.32 4.63
N GLY A 23 7.16 12.90 4.73
CA GLY A 23 6.40 13.34 3.57
C GLY A 23 5.85 12.20 2.72
N ILE A 24 5.61 11.03 3.32
CA ILE A 24 5.02 9.85 2.67
C ILE A 24 3.56 9.74 3.13
N PRO A 25 2.57 10.17 2.32
CA PRO A 25 1.16 10.09 2.68
C PRO A 25 0.64 8.65 2.66
N GLU A 26 -0.53 8.40 3.27
CA GLU A 26 -1.29 7.16 3.06
C GLU A 26 -1.75 7.03 1.60
N ASN A 27 -1.98 5.79 1.15
CA ASN A 27 -2.48 5.49 -0.21
C ASN A 27 -1.62 6.08 -1.35
N SER A 28 -0.33 6.30 -1.06
CA SER A 28 0.61 6.96 -1.98
C SER A 28 1.52 5.99 -2.70
N TRP A 29 2.07 6.45 -3.84
CA TRP A 29 3.13 5.74 -4.56
C TRP A 29 4.39 5.60 -3.71
N GLU A 30 4.76 6.63 -2.96
CA GLU A 30 5.93 6.62 -2.08
C GLU A 30 5.80 5.55 -0.98
N GLY A 31 4.60 5.38 -0.41
CA GLY A 31 4.34 4.34 0.57
C GLY A 31 4.28 2.93 -0.02
N LEU A 32 3.86 2.79 -1.28
CA LEU A 32 3.94 1.52 -2.02
C LEU A 32 5.40 1.11 -2.21
N GLU A 33 6.24 2.01 -2.72
CA GLU A 33 7.67 1.75 -2.92
C GLU A 33 8.37 1.42 -1.59
N ALA A 34 8.01 2.14 -0.52
CA ALA A 34 8.51 1.84 0.82
C ALA A 34 8.12 0.42 1.28
N ALA A 35 6.88 -0.02 1.05
CA ALA A 35 6.43 -1.37 1.41
C ALA A 35 7.17 -2.45 0.58
N ILE A 36 7.34 -2.24 -0.72
CA ILE A 36 8.08 -3.15 -1.61
C ILE A 36 9.52 -3.31 -1.12
N SER A 37 10.20 -2.21 -0.77
CA SER A 37 11.59 -2.25 -0.29
C SER A 37 11.77 -3.05 1.00
N HIS A 38 10.73 -3.16 1.82
CA HIS A 38 10.72 -3.95 3.06
C HIS A 38 10.12 -5.36 2.89
N GLY A 39 9.64 -5.71 1.69
CA GLY A 39 9.01 -7.00 1.41
C GLY A 39 7.64 -7.17 2.05
N PHE A 40 6.93 -6.08 2.33
CA PHE A 40 5.59 -6.11 2.93
C PHE A 40 4.52 -6.17 1.84
N ALA A 41 3.43 -6.91 2.12
CA ALA A 41 2.19 -6.72 1.39
C ALA A 41 1.56 -5.38 1.78
N ILE A 42 0.63 -4.87 0.96
CA ILE A 42 -0.09 -3.61 1.23
C ILE A 42 -1.59 -3.82 1.23
N GLU A 43 -2.28 -2.98 1.99
CA GLU A 43 -3.69 -2.68 1.84
C GLU A 43 -3.82 -1.25 1.27
N ILE A 44 -4.88 -1.03 0.48
CA ILE A 44 -5.25 0.26 -0.12
C ILE A 44 -6.77 0.40 -0.12
N ASP A 45 -7.25 1.63 0.05
CA ASP A 45 -8.66 1.94 -0.13
C ASP A 45 -8.96 2.18 -1.63
N LEU A 46 -10.10 1.68 -2.11
CA LEU A 46 -10.60 2.00 -3.45
C LEU A 46 -11.97 2.65 -3.35
N GLN A 47 -12.17 3.74 -4.09
CA GLN A 47 -13.46 4.42 -4.21
C GLN A 47 -13.72 4.80 -5.68
N LEU A 48 -14.98 5.04 -6.02
CA LEU A 48 -15.33 5.55 -7.35
C LEU A 48 -15.33 7.08 -7.34
N SER A 49 -14.72 7.69 -8.35
CA SER A 49 -14.90 9.09 -8.68
C SER A 49 -16.33 9.37 -9.18
N HIS A 50 -16.67 10.65 -9.37
CA HIS A 50 -18.00 11.04 -9.87
C HIS A 50 -18.34 10.42 -11.23
N ASP A 51 -17.34 10.25 -12.10
CA ASP A 51 -17.45 9.61 -13.42
C ASP A 51 -17.26 8.08 -13.38
N GLY A 52 -17.24 7.48 -12.19
CA GLY A 52 -17.22 6.03 -12.00
C GLY A 52 -15.85 5.38 -12.21
N ILE A 53 -14.76 6.15 -12.16
CA ILE A 53 -13.40 5.64 -12.27
C ILE A 53 -12.91 5.23 -10.87
N PRO A 54 -12.42 3.98 -10.68
CA PRO A 54 -11.79 3.59 -9.44
C PRO A 54 -10.54 4.43 -9.18
N VAL A 55 -10.48 5.03 -8.01
CA VAL A 55 -9.35 5.79 -7.49
C VAL A 55 -8.93 5.22 -6.15
N VAL A 56 -7.66 5.38 -5.87
CA VAL A 56 -7.03 5.21 -4.56
C VAL A 56 -6.91 6.59 -3.93
#